data_AF-A0A5N5M1T4-F1
#
_entry.id   AF-A0A5N5M1T4-F1
#
_cell.length_a   1.000
_cell.length_b   1.000
_cell.length_c   1.000
_cell.angle_alpha   90.00
_cell.angle_beta   90.00
_cell.angle_gamma   90.00
#
_symmetry.space_group_name_H-M   'P 1'
#
loop_
_entity.id
_entity.type
_entity.pdbx_description
1 polymer ?
#
loop_
_entity_poly.entity_id
_entity_poly.type
_entity_poly.pdbx_seq_one_letter_code
_entity_poly.pdbx_strand_id
1 'polypeptide(L)'
;MYQSHGSAAFTNGLYTDMAARLDLNPTTLMHKKITDAVTSSPSADSRPDDEWLLESSLVSEAECAWDTMASFLPSSLPNCPCLLSQCFSPELLHSETQGRSHDPYKEHSNQLRSVEECERRRARRERNRIAAARCRDRRRMLTDTLQNETEQLERVKAQLEAEIAGLEREKERLELVLEAHKPASSQRMSMELDVFVGNTTIIDEEVYQLWLDGYTVNEAVRMRLESGAFRVSDVSGEVLHSDTMDQYRTFQMCERLLHCPSKLANQLLFQIPTQRQAMLIERYYEFDHRFAREVLGKKLSKGTKKDLDDISSKTGIALKSCRRQFDNFKRVFKVVEELKGPLVENVQHHFLLSDSLARDYAAVVFFANSRFETGKRKLQYLSFQDFAFCAGQLISYWTVGAVDDMMEDMDVDLEKEFLHDLKELKVLVNDKDMLDQHKSLVCSQLKGKIKVFTEMEANFKNLSRALINIASKLTNTKDVRDLFIDLVDKFIEPCRSDKWSVGDLRLFLTHYTSTAHTLDAFRYQVIWERYMGVIKSCILKMYHD
;
A
#
# COMPACT_ATOMS: atom_id res chain seq x y z
N MET A 1 28.03 17.29 -82.11
CA MET A 1 28.64 16.03 -81.62
C MET A 1 27.85 15.68 -80.35
N TYR A 2 26.99 14.66 -80.27
CA TYR A 2 27.04 13.30 -80.86
C TYR A 2 28.41 12.66 -80.57
N GLN A 3 28.56 11.60 -79.76
CA GLN A 3 27.67 10.46 -79.43
C GLN A 3 27.52 10.26 -77.88
N SER A 4 26.44 9.71 -77.30
CA SER A 4 25.82 8.35 -77.38
C SER A 4 26.64 7.26 -76.65
N HIS A 5 26.12 6.36 -75.80
CA HIS A 5 24.76 6.08 -75.26
C HIS A 5 24.91 5.54 -73.80
N GLY A 6 23.91 5.61 -72.90
CA GLY A 6 22.83 4.63 -72.69
C GLY A 6 23.27 3.46 -71.77
N SER A 7 22.49 2.93 -70.82
CA SER A 7 21.07 3.14 -70.48
C SER A 7 20.77 2.73 -69.02
N ALA A 8 19.59 3.14 -68.49
CA ALA A 8 18.70 2.49 -67.49
C ALA A 8 19.22 1.60 -66.32
N ALA A 9 18.62 1.57 -65.11
CA ALA A 9 17.51 2.36 -64.53
C ALA A 9 17.25 2.02 -63.04
N PHE A 10 16.76 3.01 -62.28
CA PHE A 10 15.85 2.92 -61.11
C PHE A 10 16.30 2.34 -59.74
N THR A 11 15.57 2.81 -58.71
CA THR A 11 15.48 2.36 -57.30
C THR A 11 16.78 2.23 -56.48
N ASN A 12 17.10 3.26 -55.68
CA ASN A 12 16.89 3.19 -54.21
C ASN A 12 17.20 4.55 -53.55
N GLY A 13 16.20 5.12 -52.88
CA GLY A 13 16.36 6.26 -51.97
C GLY A 13 15.87 5.89 -50.56
N LEU A 14 16.18 6.72 -49.56
CA LEU A 14 15.79 6.56 -48.14
C LEU A 14 16.49 5.43 -47.36
N TYR A 15 17.82 5.46 -47.21
CA TYR A 15 18.50 4.66 -46.15
C TYR A 15 19.85 5.22 -45.63
N THR A 16 20.03 6.55 -45.62
CA THR A 16 21.34 7.18 -45.35
C THR A 16 21.33 8.36 -44.36
N ASP A 17 20.43 8.36 -43.36
CA ASP A 17 20.43 9.37 -42.27
C ASP A 17 20.01 8.81 -40.89
N MET A 18 20.41 7.56 -40.59
CA MET A 18 20.15 6.91 -39.28
C MET A 18 21.39 6.19 -38.70
N ALA A 19 22.58 6.41 -39.25
CA ALA A 19 23.81 5.70 -38.88
C ALA A 19 24.72 6.45 -37.87
N ALA A 20 24.31 7.62 -37.36
CA ALA A 20 25.18 8.53 -36.60
C ALA A 20 24.73 8.79 -35.13
N ARG A 21 23.82 7.97 -34.58
CA ARG A 21 23.29 8.13 -33.20
C ARG A 21 23.10 6.81 -32.42
N LEU A 22 23.91 5.80 -32.73
CA LEU A 22 23.97 4.54 -31.98
C LEU A 22 25.41 4.23 -31.59
N ASP A 23 25.88 4.91 -30.54
CA ASP A 23 26.70 4.31 -29.48
C ASP A 23 27.00 5.33 -28.38
N LEU A 24 26.54 5.03 -27.16
CA LEU A 24 27.03 5.56 -25.87
C LEU A 24 26.18 4.93 -24.74
N ASN A 25 26.64 3.78 -24.23
CA ASN A 25 25.92 3.03 -23.19
C ASN A 25 26.01 3.76 -21.83
N PRO A 26 24.90 4.11 -21.15
CA PRO A 26 24.94 4.92 -19.93
C PRO A 26 25.82 4.35 -18.82
N THR A 27 25.85 3.02 -18.67
CA THR A 27 26.64 2.30 -17.66
C THR A 27 28.14 2.55 -17.81
N THR A 28 28.64 2.68 -19.04
CA THR A 28 30.05 2.94 -19.33
C THR A 28 30.46 4.38 -18.97
N LEU A 29 29.52 5.34 -19.07
CA LEU A 29 29.75 6.72 -18.67
C LEU A 29 29.77 6.87 -17.14
N MET A 30 28.94 6.11 -16.42
CA MET A 30 28.93 6.05 -14.95
C MET A 30 30.25 5.53 -14.38
N HIS A 31 30.73 4.38 -14.88
CA HIS A 31 32.00 3.80 -14.41
C HIS A 31 33.18 4.76 -14.51
N LYS A 32 33.28 5.51 -15.61
CA LYS A 32 34.39 6.46 -15.81
C LYS A 32 34.34 7.63 -14.82
N LYS A 33 33.15 8.19 -14.55
CA LYS A 33 32.97 9.25 -13.54
C LYS A 33 33.40 8.80 -12.14
N ILE A 34 33.15 7.55 -11.78
CA ILE A 34 33.51 7.01 -10.46
C ILE A 34 35.04 6.83 -10.35
N THR A 35 35.72 6.33 -11.39
CA THR A 35 37.20 6.21 -11.38
C THR A 35 37.92 7.55 -11.39
N ASP A 36 37.39 8.54 -12.11
CA ASP A 36 37.99 9.88 -12.20
C ASP A 36 37.85 10.65 -10.87
N ALA A 37 36.81 10.36 -10.06
CA ALA A 37 36.62 10.97 -8.73
C ALA A 37 37.54 10.36 -7.63
N VAL A 38 37.77 9.05 -7.67
CA VAL A 38 38.56 8.32 -6.66
C VAL A 38 40.07 8.62 -6.75
N THR A 39 40.53 9.25 -7.83
CA THR A 39 41.96 9.50 -8.11
C THR A 39 42.44 10.94 -7.90
N SER A 40 41.56 11.88 -7.51
CA SER A 40 41.94 13.27 -7.20
C SER A 40 42.08 13.51 -5.70
N SER A 41 43.29 13.86 -5.24
CA SER A 41 43.51 14.34 -3.87
C SER A 41 43.09 15.82 -3.74
N PRO A 42 42.27 16.20 -2.75
CA PRO A 42 41.77 17.57 -2.64
C PRO A 42 42.83 18.54 -2.08
N SER A 43 42.94 19.71 -2.71
CA SER A 43 43.62 20.88 -2.14
C SER A 43 42.79 21.47 -0.99
N ALA A 44 43.45 21.92 0.08
CA ALA A 44 42.74 22.49 1.23
C ALA A 44 42.28 23.94 0.96
N ASP A 45 41.06 24.12 0.44
CA ASP A 45 40.20 25.30 0.68
C ASP A 45 38.77 25.12 0.09
N SER A 46 37.87 24.46 0.82
CA SER A 46 36.42 24.43 0.56
C SER A 46 35.62 24.03 1.81
N ARG A 47 34.32 24.37 1.87
CA ARG A 47 33.44 24.16 3.05
C ARG A 47 32.60 22.87 2.94
N PRO A 48 32.18 22.25 4.06
CA PRO A 48 31.61 20.89 4.05
C PRO A 48 30.11 20.80 3.70
N ASP A 49 29.37 21.91 3.76
CA ASP A 49 27.89 21.86 3.82
C ASP A 49 27.21 21.53 2.47
N ASP A 50 27.86 21.83 1.34
CA ASP A 50 27.28 21.64 -0.01
C ASP A 50 27.51 20.24 -0.61
N GLU A 51 28.48 19.48 -0.10
CA GLU A 51 28.93 18.20 -0.69
C GLU A 51 27.91 17.06 -0.44
N TRP A 52 27.36 17.00 0.78
CA TRP A 52 26.40 15.98 1.21
C TRP A 52 25.05 16.01 0.47
N LEU A 53 24.66 17.16 -0.10
CA LEU A 53 23.43 17.29 -0.87
C LEU A 53 23.50 16.57 -2.23
N LEU A 54 24.70 16.37 -2.79
CA LEU A 54 24.87 15.59 -4.02
C LEU A 54 24.80 14.08 -3.77
N GLU A 55 25.49 13.58 -2.74
CA GLU A 55 25.50 12.14 -2.43
C GLU A 55 24.10 11.60 -2.11
N SER A 56 23.31 12.33 -1.32
CA SER A 56 21.92 11.95 -1.02
C SER A 56 21.02 11.92 -2.27
N SER A 57 21.36 12.63 -3.34
CA SER A 57 20.62 12.57 -4.61
C SER A 57 20.97 11.31 -5.40
N LEU A 58 22.27 10.98 -5.47
CA LEU A 58 22.78 9.83 -6.24
C LEU A 58 22.26 8.49 -5.71
N VAL A 59 22.16 8.33 -4.38
CA VAL A 59 21.59 7.12 -3.77
C VAL A 59 20.10 6.97 -4.12
N SER A 60 19.34 8.06 -4.15
CA SER A 60 17.90 8.01 -4.46
C SER A 60 17.61 7.75 -5.96
N GLU A 61 18.52 8.14 -6.87
CA GLU A 61 18.47 7.72 -8.26
C GLU A 61 18.77 6.21 -8.42
N ALA A 62 19.74 5.68 -7.66
CA ALA A 62 20.07 4.26 -7.67
C ALA A 62 18.90 3.37 -7.18
N GLU A 63 18.22 3.75 -6.09
CA GLU A 63 17.01 3.05 -5.61
C GLU A 63 15.92 2.98 -6.68
N CYS A 64 15.76 4.03 -7.50
CA CYS A 64 14.71 4.06 -8.53
C CYS A 64 14.97 3.10 -9.72
N ALA A 65 16.22 2.67 -9.95
CA ALA A 65 16.55 1.71 -10.99
C ALA A 65 16.11 0.29 -10.62
N TRP A 66 16.46 -0.18 -9.42
CA TRP A 66 16.07 -1.50 -8.89
C TRP A 66 14.54 -1.67 -8.85
N ASP A 67 13.85 -0.63 -8.40
CA ASP A 67 12.38 -0.56 -8.31
C ASP A 67 11.69 -0.67 -9.70
N THR A 68 12.42 -0.42 -10.78
CA THR A 68 11.94 -0.58 -12.16
C THR A 68 12.12 -2.02 -12.65
N MET A 69 13.25 -2.67 -12.34
CA MET A 69 13.56 -4.05 -12.73
C MET A 69 12.64 -5.07 -12.05
N ALA A 70 12.36 -4.91 -10.75
CA ALA A 70 11.48 -5.80 -9.98
C ALA A 70 10.06 -5.93 -10.56
N SER A 71 9.59 -4.93 -11.32
CA SER A 71 8.24 -4.91 -11.91
C SER A 71 8.06 -5.80 -13.16
N PHE A 72 9.09 -6.53 -13.58
CA PHE A 72 9.10 -7.33 -14.82
C PHE A 72 9.15 -8.86 -14.64
N LEU A 73 9.27 -9.36 -13.41
CA LEU A 73 9.26 -10.80 -13.13
C LEU A 73 7.82 -11.37 -13.12
N PRO A 74 7.52 -12.46 -13.88
CA PRO A 74 6.22 -13.11 -13.85
C PRO A 74 6.13 -14.15 -12.72
N SER A 75 5.21 -13.96 -11.78
CA SER A 75 4.91 -14.92 -10.72
C SER A 75 4.02 -16.07 -11.21
N SER A 76 4.50 -17.31 -11.00
CA SER A 76 3.78 -18.59 -11.12
C SER A 76 3.24 -19.03 -12.50
N LEU A 77 3.24 -20.35 -12.72
CA LEU A 77 2.68 -21.02 -13.91
C LEU A 77 1.25 -21.51 -13.63
N PRO A 78 0.24 -21.18 -14.47
CA PRO A 78 -1.06 -21.81 -14.41
C PRO A 78 -1.02 -23.19 -15.08
N ASN A 79 -1.29 -24.25 -14.33
CA ASN A 79 -1.50 -25.60 -14.87
C ASN A 79 -2.93 -25.70 -15.43
N CYS A 80 -3.12 -26.17 -16.68
CA CYS A 80 -4.43 -26.11 -17.35
C CYS A 80 -4.72 -27.34 -18.24
N PRO A 81 -5.57 -28.28 -17.79
CA PRO A 81 -5.83 -29.54 -18.50
C PRO A 81 -7.00 -29.41 -19.50
N CYS A 82 -6.69 -29.13 -20.77
CA CYS A 82 -7.70 -29.12 -21.84
C CYS A 82 -7.13 -29.52 -23.21
N LEU A 83 -6.81 -30.82 -23.36
CA LEU A 83 -6.76 -31.49 -24.67
C LEU A 83 -8.07 -32.26 -24.89
N LEU A 84 -8.34 -32.64 -26.14
CA LEU A 84 -9.53 -33.38 -26.61
C LEU A 84 -10.85 -32.57 -26.63
N SER A 85 -11.01 -31.75 -27.66
CA SER A 85 -12.02 -32.10 -28.67
C SER A 85 -11.62 -31.62 -30.06
N GLN A 86 -11.99 -32.38 -31.08
CA GLN A 86 -11.83 -32.06 -32.49
C GLN A 86 -13.11 -31.40 -33.01
N CYS A 87 -13.02 -30.59 -34.06
CA CYS A 87 -13.76 -30.84 -35.31
C CYS A 87 -13.43 -29.80 -36.41
N PHE A 88 -13.78 -30.15 -37.65
CA PHE A 88 -13.54 -29.36 -38.85
C PHE A 88 -14.68 -28.37 -39.13
N SER A 89 -14.42 -27.41 -40.02
CA SER A 89 -15.43 -26.57 -40.71
C SER A 89 -16.44 -27.44 -41.51
N PRO A 90 -17.62 -26.90 -41.90
CA PRO A 90 -17.67 -26.19 -43.18
C PRO A 90 -18.66 -25.00 -43.31
N GLU A 91 -18.27 -24.06 -44.18
CA GLU A 91 -19.04 -23.37 -45.25
C GLU A 91 -20.37 -22.62 -45.02
N LEU A 92 -20.69 -21.79 -46.03
CA LEU A 92 -21.89 -20.96 -46.19
C LEU A 92 -22.94 -21.68 -47.05
N LEU A 93 -24.21 -21.26 -47.00
CA LEU A 93 -24.94 -20.75 -48.18
C LEU A 93 -26.33 -20.17 -47.85
N HIS A 94 -26.99 -19.61 -48.87
CA HIS A 94 -28.14 -18.68 -48.78
C HIS A 94 -29.50 -19.33 -48.47
N SER A 95 -30.43 -18.54 -47.90
CA SER A 95 -31.77 -18.39 -48.50
C SER A 95 -32.50 -17.09 -48.09
N GLU A 96 -33.00 -16.43 -49.12
CA GLU A 96 -34.22 -15.61 -49.29
C GLU A 96 -35.36 -15.73 -48.24
N THR A 97 -36.26 -14.76 -48.01
CA THR A 97 -36.47 -13.33 -48.43
C THR A 97 -37.20 -12.61 -47.25
N GLN A 98 -37.90 -11.45 -47.26
CA GLN A 98 -38.41 -10.53 -48.30
C GLN A 98 -38.82 -9.15 -47.74
N GLY A 99 -38.90 -8.13 -48.63
CA GLY A 99 -40.05 -7.22 -48.68
C GLY A 99 -40.18 -6.08 -47.65
N ARG A 100 -39.55 -4.92 -47.92
CA ARG A 100 -40.25 -3.62 -47.93
C ARG A 100 -39.49 -2.54 -48.72
N SER A 101 -40.24 -1.63 -49.33
CA SER A 101 -39.79 -0.64 -50.30
C SER A 101 -38.71 0.30 -49.76
N HIS A 102 -37.74 0.68 -50.60
CA HIS A 102 -36.77 1.71 -50.24
C HIS A 102 -36.38 2.65 -51.40
N ASP A 103 -36.11 3.89 -51.02
CA ASP A 103 -35.86 5.06 -51.87
C ASP A 103 -34.42 5.06 -52.47
N PRO A 104 -34.25 5.22 -53.81
CA PRO A 104 -32.94 5.23 -54.47
C PRO A 104 -31.94 6.26 -53.93
N TYR A 105 -32.40 7.39 -53.39
CA TYR A 105 -31.52 8.51 -53.03
C TYR A 105 -30.65 8.28 -51.78
N LYS A 106 -30.84 7.17 -51.03
CA LYS A 106 -30.03 6.86 -49.84
C LYS A 106 -28.79 6.01 -50.11
N GLU A 107 -28.77 5.22 -51.17
CA GLU A 107 -27.80 4.12 -51.34
C GLU A 107 -26.36 4.63 -51.54
N HIS A 108 -26.20 5.66 -52.36
CA HIS A 108 -24.89 6.28 -52.63
C HIS A 108 -24.23 6.88 -51.38
N SER A 109 -25.03 7.31 -50.38
CA SER A 109 -24.51 7.80 -49.10
C SER A 109 -23.99 6.68 -48.18
N ASN A 110 -24.64 5.51 -48.22
CA ASN A 110 -24.22 4.34 -47.43
C ASN A 110 -22.96 3.69 -48.01
N GLN A 111 -22.79 3.69 -49.33
CA GLN A 111 -21.57 3.14 -49.96
C GLN A 111 -20.32 3.94 -49.58
N LEU A 112 -20.33 5.28 -49.61
CA LEU A 112 -19.18 6.07 -49.14
C LEU A 112 -18.87 5.82 -47.65
N ARG A 113 -19.89 5.84 -46.78
CA ARG A 113 -19.71 5.56 -45.34
C ARG A 113 -19.15 4.16 -45.09
N SER A 114 -19.54 3.17 -45.89
CA SER A 114 -19.01 1.80 -45.83
C SER A 114 -17.53 1.73 -46.19
N VAL A 115 -17.09 2.44 -47.24
CA VAL A 115 -15.66 2.52 -47.63
C VAL A 115 -14.84 3.16 -46.51
N GLU A 116 -15.24 4.32 -45.97
CA GLU A 116 -14.57 4.96 -44.83
C GLU A 116 -14.50 4.05 -43.59
N GLU A 117 -15.54 3.25 -43.33
CA GLU A 117 -15.56 2.31 -42.20
C GLU A 117 -14.64 1.11 -42.44
N CYS A 118 -14.53 0.64 -43.68
CA CYS A 118 -13.58 -0.39 -44.09
C CYS A 118 -12.13 0.09 -43.94
N GLU A 119 -11.82 1.31 -44.37
CA GLU A 119 -10.49 1.91 -44.18
C GLU A 119 -10.15 2.16 -42.71
N ARG A 120 -11.11 2.64 -41.91
CA ARG A 120 -10.95 2.75 -40.44
C ARG A 120 -10.71 1.38 -39.79
N ARG A 121 -11.35 0.30 -40.27
CA ARG A 121 -11.04 -1.08 -39.83
C ARG A 121 -9.64 -1.52 -40.26
N ARG A 122 -9.21 -1.24 -41.49
CA ARG A 122 -7.85 -1.55 -42.00
C ARG A 122 -6.77 -0.82 -41.17
N ALA A 123 -6.94 0.48 -40.94
CA ALA A 123 -6.03 1.29 -40.14
C ALA A 123 -5.95 0.82 -38.67
N ARG A 124 -7.07 0.39 -38.07
CA ARG A 124 -7.09 -0.23 -36.73
C ARG A 124 -6.33 -1.56 -36.70
N ARG A 125 -6.52 -2.43 -37.70
CA ARG A 125 -5.79 -3.71 -37.82
C ARG A 125 -4.28 -3.49 -37.94
N GLU A 126 -3.83 -2.56 -38.78
CA GLU A 126 -2.39 -2.30 -38.96
C GLU A 126 -1.75 -1.67 -37.71
N ARG A 127 -2.43 -0.73 -37.04
CA ARG A 127 -1.97 -0.21 -35.74
C ARG A 127 -1.85 -1.32 -34.69
N ASN A 128 -2.79 -2.26 -34.67
CA ASN A 128 -2.73 -3.42 -33.78
C ASN A 128 -1.58 -4.39 -34.15
N ARG A 129 -1.33 -4.63 -35.45
CA ARG A 129 -0.20 -5.44 -35.95
C ARG A 129 1.15 -4.85 -35.50
N ILE A 130 1.33 -3.54 -35.64
CA ILE A 130 2.54 -2.82 -35.21
C ILE A 130 2.67 -2.84 -33.68
N ALA A 131 1.57 -2.68 -32.93
CA ALA A 131 1.57 -2.78 -31.48
C ALA A 131 1.95 -4.20 -30.99
N ALA A 132 1.45 -5.24 -31.65
CA ALA A 132 1.78 -6.64 -31.34
C ALA A 132 3.25 -6.97 -31.64
N ALA A 133 3.80 -6.48 -32.76
CA ALA A 133 5.23 -6.59 -33.07
C ALA A 133 6.08 -5.92 -31.98
N ARG A 134 5.84 -4.64 -31.68
CA ARG A 134 6.53 -3.90 -30.62
C ARG A 134 6.38 -4.54 -29.22
N CYS A 135 5.29 -5.26 -28.97
CA CYS A 135 5.10 -6.02 -27.72
C CYS A 135 6.00 -7.26 -27.67
N ARG A 136 6.12 -8.01 -28.78
CA ARG A 136 7.03 -9.17 -28.90
C ARG A 136 8.49 -8.74 -28.80
N ASP A 137 8.87 -7.67 -29.48
CA ASP A 137 10.25 -7.19 -29.46
C ASP A 137 10.66 -6.65 -28.08
N ARG A 138 9.80 -5.90 -27.39
CA ARG A 138 10.05 -5.52 -25.98
C ARG A 138 10.19 -6.73 -25.06
N ARG A 139 9.37 -7.78 -25.25
CA ARG A 139 9.47 -9.00 -24.45
C ARG A 139 10.77 -9.76 -24.71
N ARG A 140 11.26 -9.77 -25.96
CA ARG A 140 12.59 -10.33 -26.30
C ARG A 140 13.69 -9.53 -25.61
N MET A 141 13.76 -8.21 -25.83
CA MET A 141 14.77 -7.34 -25.20
C MET A 141 14.80 -7.47 -23.67
N LEU A 142 13.63 -7.64 -23.03
CA LEU A 142 13.54 -7.89 -21.58
C LEU A 142 14.15 -9.24 -21.19
N THR A 143 13.83 -10.32 -21.90
CA THR A 143 14.46 -11.64 -21.68
C THR A 143 15.97 -11.58 -21.91
N ASP A 144 16.42 -10.92 -22.98
CA ASP A 144 17.84 -10.73 -23.29
C ASP A 144 18.55 -9.92 -22.18
N THR A 145 17.87 -8.92 -21.58
CA THR A 145 18.40 -8.13 -20.45
C THR A 145 18.54 -8.98 -19.20
N LEU A 146 17.47 -9.69 -18.79
CA LEU A 146 17.45 -10.54 -17.59
C LEU A 146 18.45 -11.70 -17.69
N GLN A 147 18.68 -12.24 -18.89
CA GLN A 147 19.71 -13.26 -19.14
C GLN A 147 21.12 -12.70 -18.87
N ASN A 148 21.45 -11.54 -19.44
CA ASN A 148 22.74 -10.88 -19.20
C ASN A 148 22.95 -10.51 -17.71
N GLU A 149 21.89 -10.04 -17.03
CA GLU A 149 21.92 -9.73 -15.60
C GLU A 149 22.15 -11.00 -14.74
N THR A 150 21.51 -12.12 -15.10
CA THR A 150 21.72 -13.41 -14.44
C THR A 150 23.16 -13.87 -14.59
N GLU A 151 23.71 -13.85 -15.81
CA GLU A 151 25.12 -14.21 -16.05
C GLU A 151 26.11 -13.28 -15.35
N GLN A 152 25.78 -11.99 -15.18
CA GLN A 152 26.60 -11.06 -14.41
C GLN A 152 26.56 -11.39 -12.90
N LEU A 153 25.37 -11.70 -12.37
CA LEU A 153 25.21 -12.09 -10.96
C LEU A 153 25.91 -13.43 -10.65
N GLU A 154 25.88 -14.40 -11.55
CA GLU A 154 26.63 -15.66 -11.42
C GLU A 154 28.15 -15.43 -11.36
N ARG A 155 28.68 -14.54 -12.20
CA ARG A 155 30.11 -14.16 -12.19
C ARG A 155 30.51 -13.45 -10.89
N VAL A 156 29.69 -12.50 -10.43
CA VAL A 156 29.92 -11.78 -9.16
C VAL A 156 29.82 -12.74 -7.97
N LYS A 157 28.86 -13.67 -7.96
CA LYS A 157 28.75 -14.72 -6.95
C LYS A 157 30.01 -15.57 -6.89
N ALA A 158 30.48 -16.09 -8.03
CA ALA A 158 31.69 -16.92 -8.09
C ALA A 158 32.95 -16.15 -7.63
N GLN A 159 33.03 -14.85 -7.89
CA GLN A 159 34.11 -13.99 -7.39
C GLN A 159 34.06 -13.85 -5.85
N LEU A 160 32.87 -13.62 -5.27
CA LEU A 160 32.69 -13.50 -3.82
C LEU A 160 32.93 -14.85 -3.10
N GLU A 161 32.51 -15.97 -3.68
CA GLU A 161 32.80 -17.32 -3.15
C GLU A 161 34.32 -17.60 -3.14
N ALA A 162 35.06 -17.16 -4.17
CA ALA A 162 36.51 -17.25 -4.21
C ALA A 162 37.22 -16.31 -3.20
N GLU A 163 36.65 -15.14 -2.92
CA GLU A 163 37.15 -14.19 -1.92
C GLU A 163 36.93 -14.71 -0.49
N ILE A 164 35.73 -15.24 -0.18
CA ILE A 164 35.43 -15.91 1.09
C ILE A 164 36.41 -17.07 1.33
N ALA A 165 36.55 -17.96 0.35
CA ALA A 165 37.53 -19.06 0.42
C ALA A 165 38.99 -18.58 0.45
N GLY A 166 39.28 -17.30 0.19
CA GLY A 166 40.56 -16.64 0.43
C GLY A 166 40.74 -16.20 1.87
N LEU A 167 39.74 -15.49 2.40
CA LEU A 167 39.70 -14.97 3.76
C LEU A 167 39.66 -16.10 4.81
N GLU A 168 38.98 -17.22 4.53
CA GLU A 168 38.96 -18.39 5.41
C GLU A 168 40.35 -19.03 5.54
N ARG A 169 41.09 -19.20 4.43
CA ARG A 169 42.48 -19.70 4.48
C ARG A 169 43.43 -18.75 5.19
N GLU A 170 43.24 -17.45 5.04
CA GLU A 170 44.06 -16.45 5.76
C GLU A 170 43.71 -16.41 7.26
N LYS A 171 42.43 -16.60 7.61
CA LYS A 171 41.98 -16.81 8.99
C LYS A 171 42.63 -18.06 9.61
N GLU A 172 42.52 -19.22 8.97
CA GLU A 172 43.17 -20.47 9.43
C GLU A 172 44.69 -20.27 9.64
N ARG A 173 45.36 -19.57 8.71
CA ARG A 173 46.78 -19.24 8.81
C ARG A 173 47.10 -18.35 10.02
N LEU A 174 46.25 -17.37 10.31
CA LEU A 174 46.41 -16.48 11.47
C LEU A 174 46.09 -17.19 12.79
N GLU A 175 45.07 -18.05 12.83
CA GLU A 175 44.75 -18.89 13.98
C GLU A 175 45.89 -19.85 14.30
N LEU A 176 46.52 -20.47 13.29
CA LEU A 176 47.73 -21.30 13.46
C LEU A 176 48.91 -20.52 14.06
N VAL A 177 49.11 -19.27 13.63
CA VAL A 177 50.16 -18.39 14.18
C VAL A 177 49.85 -18.00 15.63
N LEU A 178 48.60 -17.70 15.95
CA LEU A 178 48.16 -17.37 17.31
C LEU A 178 48.28 -18.58 18.26
N GLU A 179 47.91 -19.79 17.81
CA GLU A 179 48.06 -21.02 18.59
C GLU A 179 49.53 -21.31 18.89
N ALA A 180 50.41 -21.16 17.89
CA ALA A 180 51.85 -21.32 18.04
C ALA A 180 52.50 -20.28 18.99
N HIS A 181 51.83 -19.15 19.23
CA HIS A 181 52.27 -18.10 20.15
C HIS A 181 51.66 -18.17 21.56
N LYS A 182 50.75 -19.12 21.85
CA LYS A 182 50.18 -19.27 23.20
C LYS A 182 51.25 -19.69 24.23
N PRO A 183 51.48 -18.91 25.31
CA PRO A 183 52.49 -19.24 26.30
C PRO A 183 52.04 -20.41 27.19
N ALA A 184 52.88 -21.45 27.29
CA ALA A 184 52.59 -22.68 28.02
C ALA A 184 52.69 -22.52 29.56
N SER A 185 51.89 -21.63 30.17
CA SER A 185 51.91 -21.42 31.64
C SER A 185 50.63 -20.80 32.26
N SER A 186 49.46 -21.40 32.05
CA SER A 186 48.43 -21.55 33.13
C SER A 186 47.21 -22.37 32.71
N GLN A 187 47.06 -23.58 33.26
CA GLN A 187 45.77 -24.24 33.33
C GLN A 187 44.95 -23.64 34.49
N ARG A 188 44.05 -22.70 34.19
CA ARG A 188 42.90 -22.37 35.05
C ARG A 188 41.76 -21.86 34.18
N MET A 189 40.53 -22.27 34.53
CA MET A 189 39.35 -21.80 33.81
C MET A 189 39.14 -20.32 34.09
N SER A 190 39.31 -19.49 33.08
CA SER A 190 38.44 -18.34 32.87
C SER A 190 37.43 -18.72 31.80
N MET A 191 36.14 -18.57 32.08
CA MET A 191 35.20 -18.28 31.01
C MET A 191 35.70 -17.00 30.33
N GLU A 192 35.63 -16.92 29.00
CA GLU A 192 35.68 -15.63 28.32
C GLU A 192 34.36 -14.90 28.62
N LEU A 193 34.33 -14.31 29.81
CA LEU A 193 33.44 -13.23 30.16
C LEU A 193 33.92 -12.03 29.33
N ASP A 194 33.42 -11.97 28.09
CA ASP A 194 33.58 -10.81 27.21
C ASP A 194 32.74 -9.65 27.77
N VAL A 195 33.26 -9.06 28.86
CA VAL A 195 32.66 -7.91 29.51
C VAL A 195 32.99 -6.68 28.68
N PHE A 196 32.29 -6.56 27.55
CA PHE A 196 32.28 -5.33 26.77
C PHE A 196 31.56 -4.25 27.60
N VAL A 197 32.35 -3.52 28.41
CA VAL A 197 31.92 -2.33 29.16
C VAL A 197 31.68 -1.19 28.17
N GLY A 198 30.64 -1.36 27.36
CA GLY A 198 30.06 -0.29 26.58
C GLY A 198 29.30 0.62 27.52
N ASN A 199 29.45 1.92 27.32
CA ASN A 199 28.50 2.86 27.90
C ASN A 199 27.14 2.59 27.23
N THR A 200 26.13 2.27 28.03
CA THR A 200 24.74 2.11 27.54
C THR A 200 24.38 3.30 26.68
N THR A 201 23.87 3.08 25.46
CA THR A 201 23.57 4.17 24.52
C THR A 201 22.51 5.08 25.13
N ILE A 202 22.93 6.26 25.59
CA ILE A 202 22.05 7.26 26.21
C ILE A 202 21.25 7.91 25.09
N ILE A 203 19.94 7.74 25.12
CA ILE A 203 19.01 8.35 24.18
C ILE A 203 18.10 9.29 24.97
N ASP A 204 18.11 10.56 24.57
CA ASP A 204 17.22 11.59 25.08
C ASP A 204 15.86 11.49 24.36
N GLU A 205 14.79 11.31 25.12
CA GLU A 205 13.43 11.09 24.60
C GLU A 205 12.78 12.38 24.05
N GLU A 206 13.17 13.56 24.54
CA GLU A 206 12.75 14.86 24.00
C GLU A 206 13.45 15.10 22.65
N VAL A 207 14.77 14.86 22.58
CA VAL A 207 15.54 14.98 21.33
C VAL A 207 15.07 13.97 20.28
N TYR A 208 14.74 12.75 20.69
CA TYR A 208 14.20 11.73 19.79
C TYR A 208 12.82 12.11 19.24
N GLN A 209 11.92 12.65 20.07
CA GLN A 209 10.64 13.16 19.58
C GLN A 209 10.82 14.34 18.62
N LEU A 210 11.73 15.28 18.90
CA LEU A 210 12.02 16.42 18.02
C LEU A 210 12.59 15.97 16.66
N TRP A 211 13.42 14.93 16.64
CA TRP A 211 13.92 14.29 15.41
C TRP A 211 12.79 13.63 14.62
N LEU A 212 11.91 12.87 15.29
CA LEU A 212 10.74 12.23 14.69
C LEU A 212 9.76 13.27 14.10
N ASP A 213 9.49 14.35 14.82
CA ASP A 213 8.62 15.44 14.36
C ASP A 213 9.22 16.21 13.18
N GLY A 214 10.52 16.03 12.91
CA GLY A 214 11.19 16.47 11.69
C GLY A 214 11.99 17.77 11.82
N TYR A 215 12.08 18.32 13.03
CA TYR A 215 12.83 19.54 13.32
C TYR A 215 14.33 19.35 13.00
N THR A 216 14.98 20.41 12.52
CA THR A 216 16.44 20.43 12.38
C THR A 216 17.11 20.56 13.75
N VAL A 217 18.40 20.21 13.84
CA VAL A 217 19.20 20.37 15.08
C VAL A 217 19.08 21.81 15.63
N ASN A 218 19.14 22.83 14.76
CA ASN A 218 19.04 24.23 15.16
C ASN A 218 17.65 24.63 15.69
N GLU A 219 16.59 23.89 15.34
CA GLU A 219 15.23 24.09 15.88
C GLU A 219 15.05 23.31 17.17
N ALA A 220 15.51 22.06 17.23
CA ALA A 220 15.50 21.24 18.44
C ALA A 220 16.31 21.86 19.59
N VAL A 221 17.50 22.39 19.30
CA VAL A 221 18.34 23.16 20.26
C VAL A 221 17.57 24.37 20.81
N ARG A 222 16.86 25.11 19.95
CA ARG A 222 16.02 26.25 20.36
C ARG A 222 14.88 25.81 21.27
N MET A 223 14.18 24.73 20.89
CA MET A 223 13.06 24.20 21.67
C MET A 223 13.52 23.65 23.04
N ARG A 224 14.69 23.01 23.15
CA ARG A 224 15.29 22.57 24.43
C ARG A 224 15.73 23.74 25.34
N LEU A 225 16.11 24.88 24.75
CA LEU A 225 16.36 26.11 25.51
C LEU A 225 15.05 26.70 26.04
N GLU A 226 13.99 26.72 25.21
CA GLU A 226 12.66 27.24 25.54
C GLU A 226 11.87 26.34 26.52
N SER A 227 12.02 25.00 26.44
CA SER A 227 11.36 24.03 27.33
C SER A 227 11.89 24.03 28.76
N GLY A 228 13.05 24.67 28.99
CA GLY A 228 13.56 24.97 30.32
C GLY A 228 14.50 23.92 30.92
N ALA A 229 15.20 23.15 30.09
CA ALA A 229 16.26 22.22 30.51
C ALA A 229 17.37 22.90 31.38
N PHE A 230 17.47 24.23 31.35
CA PHE A 230 18.49 25.05 31.99
C PHE A 230 18.05 25.67 33.33
N ARG A 231 17.31 24.93 34.16
CA ARG A 231 16.94 25.38 35.52
C ARG A 231 17.94 25.02 36.62
N VAL A 232 19.07 24.36 36.30
CA VAL A 232 20.01 23.82 37.31
C VAL A 232 21.50 24.11 37.02
N SER A 233 21.93 24.27 35.76
CA SER A 233 23.37 24.37 35.42
C SER A 233 23.67 25.33 34.26
N ASP A 234 24.80 26.05 34.36
CA ASP A 234 25.37 26.91 33.31
C ASP A 234 26.01 26.11 32.15
N VAL A 235 25.23 25.25 31.49
CA VAL A 235 25.68 24.55 30.28
C VAL A 235 25.61 25.51 29.09
N SER A 236 26.70 25.63 28.32
CA SER A 236 26.73 26.49 27.12
C SER A 236 25.78 25.97 26.04
N GLY A 237 25.13 26.88 25.30
CA GLY A 237 24.30 26.54 24.15
C GLY A 237 25.06 25.79 23.05
N GLU A 238 26.38 25.94 22.97
CA GLU A 238 27.26 25.17 22.08
C GLU A 238 27.34 23.69 22.48
N VAL A 239 27.34 23.39 23.79
CA VAL A 239 27.34 22.02 24.32
C VAL A 239 26.00 21.34 24.01
N LEU A 240 24.89 22.07 24.20
CA LEU A 240 23.55 21.59 23.80
C LEU A 240 23.46 21.34 22.29
N HIS A 241 24.13 22.16 21.47
CA HIS A 241 24.17 21.97 20.02
C HIS A 241 24.91 20.69 19.64
N SER A 242 26.10 20.44 20.20
CA SER A 242 26.83 19.18 19.97
C SER A 242 26.04 17.97 20.45
N ASP A 243 25.50 17.98 21.68
CA ASP A 243 24.66 16.90 22.21
C ASP A 243 23.46 16.59 21.29
N THR A 244 22.73 17.63 20.85
CA THR A 244 21.60 17.45 19.93
C THR A 244 22.06 16.88 18.58
N MET A 245 23.21 17.33 18.05
CA MET A 245 23.79 16.84 16.80
C MET A 245 24.21 15.37 16.90
N ASP A 246 24.83 14.96 18.01
CA ASP A 246 25.34 13.61 18.22
C ASP A 246 24.22 12.60 18.56
N GLN A 247 23.17 13.03 19.25
CA GLN A 247 21.89 12.31 19.34
C GLN A 247 21.28 12.10 17.93
N TYR A 248 21.16 13.17 17.13
CA TYR A 248 20.62 13.08 15.76
C TYR A 248 21.41 12.13 14.85
N ARG A 249 22.75 12.15 14.91
CA ARG A 249 23.63 11.18 14.22
C ARG A 249 23.34 9.75 14.67
N THR A 250 23.24 9.53 15.98
CA THR A 250 22.90 8.22 16.56
C THR A 250 21.56 7.70 16.05
N PHE A 251 20.53 8.56 15.97
CA PHE A 251 19.21 8.18 15.46
C PHE A 251 19.23 7.81 13.97
N GLN A 252 19.97 8.55 13.15
CA GLN A 252 20.16 8.24 11.72
C GLN A 252 20.85 6.88 11.53
N MET A 253 21.84 6.53 12.35
CA MET A 253 22.46 5.22 12.32
C MET A 253 21.51 4.11 12.79
N CYS A 254 20.66 4.39 13.79
CA CYS A 254 19.62 3.47 14.27
C CYS A 254 18.44 3.31 13.30
N GLU A 255 18.18 4.29 12.41
CA GLU A 255 17.00 4.28 11.52
C GLU A 255 16.93 3.03 10.63
N ARG A 256 18.08 2.59 10.09
CA ARG A 256 18.16 1.35 9.28
C ARG A 256 17.80 0.08 10.07
N LEU A 257 17.93 0.10 11.39
CA LEU A 257 17.54 -0.98 12.30
C LEU A 257 16.04 -0.88 12.65
N LEU A 258 15.52 0.34 12.83
CA LEU A 258 14.08 0.58 13.03
C LEU A 258 13.23 0.18 11.81
N HIS A 259 13.82 0.12 10.61
CA HIS A 259 13.17 -0.45 9.42
C HIS A 259 12.96 -1.98 9.52
N CYS A 260 13.66 -2.68 10.41
CA CYS A 260 13.44 -4.10 10.70
C CYS A 260 13.55 -4.33 12.21
N PRO A 261 12.49 -4.08 13.00
CA PRO A 261 12.54 -4.10 14.48
C PRO A 261 13.20 -5.34 15.10
N SER A 262 13.01 -6.53 14.52
CA SER A 262 13.68 -7.77 14.92
C SER A 262 15.21 -7.75 14.81
N LYS A 263 15.79 -6.87 13.99
CA LYS A 263 17.25 -6.67 13.87
C LYS A 263 17.79 -5.69 14.92
N LEU A 264 16.99 -4.77 15.45
CA LEU A 264 17.41 -3.87 16.53
C LEU A 264 17.69 -4.64 17.85
N ALA A 265 16.98 -5.75 18.06
CA ALA A 265 17.18 -6.65 19.20
C ALA A 265 18.43 -7.54 19.09
N ASN A 266 18.95 -7.78 17.88
CA ASN A 266 20.00 -8.77 17.60
C ASN A 266 21.34 -8.15 17.11
N GLN A 267 21.47 -6.82 17.16
CA GLN A 267 22.68 -6.10 16.74
C GLN A 267 23.60 -5.81 17.93
N LEU A 268 24.90 -5.70 17.65
CA LEU A 268 25.96 -5.52 18.67
C LEU A 268 26.58 -4.10 18.68
N LEU A 269 26.09 -3.18 17.84
CA LEU A 269 26.66 -1.84 17.67
C LEU A 269 26.17 -0.85 18.74
N PHE A 270 24.93 -0.99 19.18
CA PHE A 270 24.28 -0.11 20.15
C PHE A 270 23.81 -0.92 21.36
N GLN A 271 24.39 -0.65 22.54
CA GLN A 271 23.94 -1.22 23.81
C GLN A 271 22.70 -0.47 24.32
N ILE A 272 21.56 -0.71 23.67
CA ILE A 272 20.25 -0.15 24.00
C ILE A 272 19.45 -1.20 24.81
N PRO A 273 19.02 -0.91 26.05
CA PRO A 273 18.21 -1.84 26.84
C PRO A 273 16.85 -2.13 26.18
N THR A 274 16.32 -3.35 26.31
CA THR A 274 15.10 -3.82 25.63
C THR A 274 13.89 -2.88 25.80
N GLN A 275 13.72 -2.27 26.98
CA GLN A 275 12.66 -1.27 27.21
C GLN A 275 12.84 0.00 26.36
N ARG A 276 14.09 0.47 26.17
CA ARG A 276 14.37 1.59 25.26
C ARG A 276 14.20 1.15 23.80
N GLN A 277 14.60 -0.07 23.43
CA GLN A 277 14.37 -0.58 22.07
C GLN A 277 12.87 -0.54 21.72
N ALA A 278 12.00 -1.04 22.61
CA ALA A 278 10.55 -1.00 22.44
C ALA A 278 10.03 0.44 22.32
N MET A 279 10.50 1.38 23.15
CA MET A 279 10.14 2.80 23.07
C MET A 279 10.52 3.42 21.72
N LEU A 280 11.76 3.17 21.23
CA LEU A 280 12.23 3.67 19.93
C LEU A 280 11.38 3.13 18.77
N ILE A 281 11.09 1.83 18.80
CA ILE A 281 10.27 1.16 17.80
C ILE A 281 8.86 1.76 17.79
N GLU A 282 8.17 1.78 18.94
CA GLU A 282 6.81 2.31 19.06
C GLU A 282 6.72 3.76 18.57
N ARG A 283 7.61 4.65 19.05
CA ARG A 283 7.65 6.07 18.63
C ARG A 283 8.05 6.27 17.17
N TYR A 284 8.92 5.43 16.60
CA TYR A 284 9.26 5.50 15.19
C TYR A 284 8.06 5.16 14.30
N TYR A 285 7.26 4.15 14.69
CA TYR A 285 6.07 3.73 13.95
C TYR A 285 4.81 4.53 14.31
N GLU A 286 4.76 5.25 15.43
CA GLU A 286 3.68 6.19 15.76
C GLU A 286 3.46 7.21 14.63
N PHE A 287 2.20 7.58 14.40
CA PHE A 287 1.79 8.45 13.31
C PHE A 287 0.61 9.36 13.71
N ASP A 288 0.50 10.53 13.08
CA ASP A 288 -0.56 11.49 13.39
C ASP A 288 -1.86 11.09 12.70
N HIS A 289 -2.96 11.06 13.45
CA HIS A 289 -4.28 10.68 12.94
C HIS A 289 -4.82 11.61 11.84
N ARG A 290 -4.39 12.88 11.80
CA ARG A 290 -4.68 13.85 10.73
C ARG A 290 -3.91 13.50 9.45
N PHE A 291 -2.65 13.08 9.60
CA PHE A 291 -1.86 12.59 8.47
C PHE A 291 -2.45 11.29 7.90
N ALA A 292 -2.72 10.30 8.78
CA ALA A 292 -3.37 9.05 8.41
C ALA A 292 -4.71 9.29 7.70
N ARG A 293 -5.55 10.22 8.19
CA ARG A 293 -6.84 10.57 7.59
C ARG A 293 -6.73 11.09 6.14
N GLU A 294 -5.63 11.75 5.79
CA GLU A 294 -5.36 12.27 4.44
C GLU A 294 -4.67 11.25 3.50
N VAL A 295 -4.12 10.16 4.04
CA VAL A 295 -3.51 9.06 3.27
C VAL A 295 -4.47 7.88 3.09
N LEU A 296 -5.31 7.59 4.10
CA LEU A 296 -6.26 6.47 4.11
C LEU A 296 -7.14 6.44 2.86
N GLY A 297 -7.25 5.29 2.20
CA GLY A 297 -8.02 5.11 0.96
C GLY A 297 -7.30 5.54 -0.33
N LYS A 298 -6.15 6.25 -0.25
CA LYS A 298 -5.24 6.44 -1.40
C LYS A 298 -4.37 5.19 -1.58
N LYS A 299 -3.99 4.88 -2.82
CA LYS A 299 -3.02 3.79 -3.09
C LYS A 299 -1.63 4.23 -2.62
N LEU A 300 -1.07 3.54 -1.63
CA LEU A 300 0.32 3.68 -1.18
C LEU A 300 1.27 3.49 -2.38
N SER A 301 1.78 4.59 -2.93
CA SER A 301 2.44 4.61 -4.24
C SER A 301 3.31 5.85 -4.47
N LYS A 302 4.13 5.83 -5.54
CA LYS A 302 4.91 6.99 -6.02
C LYS A 302 4.05 8.19 -6.44
N GLY A 303 2.73 8.03 -6.57
CA GLY A 303 1.79 9.15 -6.72
C GLY A 303 1.64 9.88 -5.38
N THR A 304 1.07 9.21 -4.37
CA THR A 304 0.82 9.79 -3.05
C THR A 304 2.08 10.27 -2.31
N LYS A 305 3.28 9.74 -2.64
CA LYS A 305 4.54 10.30 -2.14
C LYS A 305 4.84 11.73 -2.62
N LYS A 306 4.23 12.18 -3.72
CA LYS A 306 4.30 13.57 -4.21
C LYS A 306 3.29 14.49 -3.52
N ASP A 307 2.11 13.97 -3.20
CA ASP A 307 1.05 14.69 -2.48
C ASP A 307 1.45 15.03 -1.02
N LEU A 308 2.59 14.54 -0.51
CA LEU A 308 3.02 14.74 0.88
C LEU A 308 3.33 16.21 1.21
N ASP A 309 3.75 17.01 0.24
CA ASP A 309 4.04 18.44 0.42
C ASP A 309 2.72 19.23 0.64
N ASP A 310 1.65 18.88 -0.09
CA ASP A 310 0.29 19.40 0.11
C ASP A 310 -0.30 18.92 1.45
N ILE A 311 -0.13 17.64 1.81
CA ILE A 311 -0.63 17.07 3.07
C ILE A 311 0.10 17.72 4.27
N SER A 312 1.41 17.93 4.17
CA SER A 312 2.20 18.68 5.18
C SER A 312 1.63 20.09 5.36
N SER A 313 1.44 20.83 4.25
CA SER A 313 0.86 22.17 4.24
C SER A 313 -0.56 22.24 4.82
N LYS A 314 -1.38 21.20 4.60
CA LYS A 314 -2.76 21.11 5.07
C LYS A 314 -2.88 20.71 6.55
N THR A 315 -1.98 19.87 7.05
CA THR A 315 -2.05 19.32 8.42
C THR A 315 -1.20 20.10 9.43
N GLY A 316 -0.23 20.88 8.97
CA GLY A 316 0.78 21.54 9.81
C GLY A 316 1.89 20.60 10.29
N ILE A 317 1.91 19.35 9.84
CA ILE A 317 2.91 18.35 10.22
C ILE A 317 4.12 18.51 9.30
N ALA A 318 5.34 18.54 9.85
CA ALA A 318 6.54 18.77 9.05
C ALA A 318 6.78 17.64 8.04
N LEU A 319 7.21 18.02 6.84
CA LEU A 319 7.34 17.14 5.69
C LEU A 319 8.24 15.91 5.93
N LYS A 320 9.27 16.00 6.77
CA LYS A 320 10.09 14.84 7.16
C LYS A 320 9.28 13.80 7.94
N SER A 321 8.47 14.23 8.90
CA SER A 321 7.57 13.35 9.67
C SER A 321 6.50 12.73 8.75
N CYS A 322 5.88 13.51 7.86
CA CYS A 322 4.98 12.99 6.82
C CYS A 322 5.64 11.90 5.94
N ARG A 323 6.91 12.08 5.56
CA ARG A 323 7.67 11.08 4.79
C ARG A 323 7.95 9.82 5.61
N ARG A 324 8.39 9.94 6.87
CA ARG A 324 8.57 8.80 7.80
C ARG A 324 7.28 7.98 7.91
N GLN A 325 6.17 8.64 8.26
CA GLN A 325 4.86 7.99 8.45
C GLN A 325 4.38 7.31 7.16
N PHE A 326 4.55 7.94 5.98
CA PHE A 326 4.19 7.32 4.70
C PHE A 326 5.05 6.10 4.35
N ASP A 327 6.37 6.19 4.52
CA ASP A 327 7.28 5.08 4.23
C ASP A 327 7.14 3.95 5.26
N ASN A 328 6.72 4.24 6.50
CA ASN A 328 6.29 3.23 7.48
C ASN A 328 4.98 2.53 7.06
N PHE A 329 3.94 3.26 6.65
CA PHE A 329 2.71 2.66 6.11
C PHE A 329 3.02 1.70 4.94
N LYS A 330 3.87 2.12 3.99
CA LYS A 330 4.35 1.24 2.91
C LYS A 330 5.07 0.01 3.43
N ARG A 331 5.93 0.14 4.46
CA ARG A 331 6.76 -0.96 4.98
C ARG A 331 5.90 -2.02 5.65
N VAL A 332 4.96 -1.60 6.50
CA VAL A 332 3.99 -2.49 7.15
C VAL A 332 3.06 -3.12 6.11
N PHE A 333 2.53 -2.33 5.17
CA PHE A 333 1.70 -2.84 4.07
C PHE A 333 2.41 -3.93 3.27
N LYS A 334 3.64 -3.69 2.77
CA LYS A 334 4.35 -4.68 1.96
C LYS A 334 4.66 -5.96 2.75
N VAL A 335 5.11 -5.85 4.00
CA VAL A 335 5.44 -7.04 4.80
C VAL A 335 4.21 -7.89 5.10
N VAL A 336 3.04 -7.26 5.32
CA VAL A 336 1.85 -7.98 5.79
C VAL A 336 0.88 -8.36 4.65
N GLU A 337 0.93 -7.71 3.48
CA GLU A 337 0.24 -8.16 2.25
C GLU A 337 0.77 -9.54 1.76
N GLU A 338 1.99 -9.92 2.17
CA GLU A 338 2.62 -11.22 1.85
C GLU A 338 2.37 -12.31 2.92
N LEU A 339 1.67 -12.01 4.03
CA LEU A 339 1.47 -12.93 5.18
C LEU A 339 0.01 -13.39 5.35
N LYS A 340 -0.17 -14.70 5.57
CA LYS A 340 -1.46 -15.26 6.05
C LYS A 340 -1.67 -14.99 7.54
N GLY A 341 -2.91 -15.07 8.01
CA GLY A 341 -3.25 -15.02 9.44
C GLY A 341 -3.78 -13.66 9.92
N PRO A 342 -4.06 -13.50 11.22
CA PRO A 342 -4.69 -12.30 11.77
C PRO A 342 -3.84 -11.04 11.53
N LEU A 343 -4.42 -10.05 10.85
CA LEU A 343 -3.72 -8.85 10.39
C LEU A 343 -3.03 -8.08 11.53
N VAL A 344 -3.65 -8.01 12.72
CA VAL A 344 -3.10 -7.32 13.89
C VAL A 344 -1.88 -8.07 14.45
N GLU A 345 -1.98 -9.39 14.59
CA GLU A 345 -0.90 -10.23 15.10
C GLU A 345 0.31 -10.23 14.17
N ASN A 346 0.09 -10.25 12.85
CA ASN A 346 1.18 -10.16 11.87
C ASN A 346 1.93 -8.82 12.00
N VAL A 347 1.23 -7.71 12.25
CA VAL A 347 1.88 -6.42 12.56
C VAL A 347 2.65 -6.48 13.88
N GLN A 348 2.06 -7.02 14.95
CA GLN A 348 2.71 -7.13 16.27
C GLN A 348 3.99 -7.96 16.21
N HIS A 349 3.95 -9.17 15.63
CA HIS A 349 5.10 -10.07 15.62
C HIS A 349 6.24 -9.58 14.71
N HIS A 350 5.94 -8.96 13.57
CA HIS A 350 6.98 -8.49 12.63
C HIS A 350 7.56 -7.11 12.99
N PHE A 351 6.76 -6.23 13.60
CA PHE A 351 7.16 -4.84 13.91
C PHE A 351 7.32 -4.53 15.40
N LEU A 352 6.98 -5.46 16.30
CA LEU A 352 7.12 -5.32 17.76
C LEU A 352 6.35 -4.12 18.35
N LEU A 353 5.19 -3.80 17.75
CA LEU A 353 4.34 -2.67 18.11
C LEU A 353 3.28 -3.02 19.18
N SER A 354 2.78 -2.01 19.88
CA SER A 354 1.65 -2.17 20.80
C SER A 354 0.38 -2.68 20.10
N ASP A 355 -0.45 -3.38 20.86
CA ASP A 355 -1.79 -3.83 20.46
C ASP A 355 -2.70 -2.69 19.95
N SER A 356 -2.54 -1.48 20.49
CA SER A 356 -3.15 -0.25 19.99
C SER A 356 -2.63 0.15 18.60
N LEU A 357 -1.32 0.34 18.45
CA LEU A 357 -0.71 0.83 17.22
C LEU A 357 -0.82 -0.20 16.09
N ALA A 358 -0.72 -1.49 16.41
CA ALA A 358 -0.91 -2.58 15.45
C ALA A 358 -2.33 -2.63 14.87
N ARG A 359 -3.38 -2.34 15.67
CA ARG A 359 -4.76 -2.21 15.14
C ARG A 359 -4.93 -1.01 14.20
N ASP A 360 -4.32 0.12 14.52
CA ASP A 360 -4.42 1.30 13.66
C ASP A 360 -3.59 1.12 12.37
N TYR A 361 -2.46 0.41 12.40
CA TYR A 361 -1.77 -0.07 11.19
C TYR A 361 -2.61 -1.09 10.39
N ALA A 362 -3.23 -2.06 11.06
CA ALA A 362 -4.13 -3.03 10.42
C ALA A 362 -5.29 -2.33 9.69
N ALA A 363 -5.87 -1.27 10.28
CA ALA A 363 -6.87 -0.45 9.61
C ALA A 363 -6.34 0.23 8.33
N VAL A 364 -5.12 0.78 8.37
CA VAL A 364 -4.47 1.38 7.17
C VAL A 364 -4.23 0.33 6.08
N VAL A 365 -3.73 -0.85 6.43
CA VAL A 365 -3.46 -1.94 5.47
C VAL A 365 -4.75 -2.45 4.83
N PHE A 366 -5.77 -2.73 5.65
CA PHE A 366 -7.09 -3.19 5.19
C PHE A 366 -7.77 -2.17 4.24
N PHE A 367 -7.70 -0.87 4.55
CA PHE A 367 -8.20 0.18 3.65
C PHE A 367 -7.38 0.33 2.36
N ALA A 368 -6.08 0.10 2.40
CA ALA A 368 -5.22 0.14 1.22
C ALA A 368 -5.47 -1.05 0.26
N ASN A 369 -5.69 -2.27 0.79
CA ASN A 369 -6.07 -3.43 -0.02
C ASN A 369 -7.51 -3.28 -0.58
N SER A 370 -8.50 -3.06 0.30
CA SER A 370 -9.92 -2.95 -0.07
C SER A 370 -10.24 -1.69 -0.91
N ARG A 371 -9.38 -0.66 -0.87
CA ARG A 371 -9.50 0.61 -1.62
C ARG A 371 -10.78 1.39 -1.35
N PHE A 372 -11.26 1.39 -0.10
CA PHE A 372 -12.42 2.18 0.32
C PHE A 372 -12.22 3.68 0.02
N GLU A 373 -13.26 4.33 -0.49
CA GLU A 373 -13.26 5.76 -0.81
C GLU A 373 -13.59 6.59 0.45
N THR A 374 -12.58 7.31 0.94
CA THR A 374 -12.61 8.12 2.17
C THR A 374 -12.57 9.63 1.89
N GLY A 375 -12.28 10.04 0.65
CA GLY A 375 -11.90 11.41 0.28
C GLY A 375 -13.07 12.31 -0.12
N LYS A 376 -14.29 11.77 -0.29
CA LYS A 376 -15.47 12.59 -0.63
C LYS A 376 -15.80 13.58 0.47
N ARG A 377 -16.24 14.78 0.09
CA ARG A 377 -16.65 15.87 1.00
C ARG A 377 -17.58 15.42 2.13
N LYS A 378 -18.53 14.53 1.83
CA LYS A 378 -19.49 13.99 2.81
C LYS A 378 -18.86 13.19 3.96
N LEU A 379 -17.62 12.73 3.82
CA LEU A 379 -16.89 11.95 4.83
C LEU A 379 -15.83 12.78 5.57
N GLN A 380 -15.72 14.09 5.29
CA GLN A 380 -14.69 14.95 5.90
C GLN A 380 -14.92 15.22 7.39
N TYR A 381 -16.12 14.97 7.92
CA TYR A 381 -16.41 15.08 9.36
C TYR A 381 -15.94 13.87 10.18
N LEU A 382 -15.52 12.78 9.52
CA LEU A 382 -15.01 11.56 10.15
C LEU A 382 -13.49 11.63 10.29
N SER A 383 -13.01 11.33 11.50
CA SER A 383 -11.60 11.19 11.86
C SER A 383 -11.01 9.85 11.37
N PHE A 384 -9.70 9.67 11.51
CA PHE A 384 -9.06 8.37 11.25
C PHE A 384 -9.59 7.28 12.19
N GLN A 385 -9.73 7.55 13.50
CA GLN A 385 -10.27 6.57 14.47
C GLN A 385 -11.72 6.13 14.19
N ASP A 386 -12.53 6.94 13.50
CA ASP A 386 -13.87 6.52 13.07
C ASP A 386 -13.76 5.43 11.99
N PHE A 387 -12.84 5.60 11.03
CA PHE A 387 -12.54 4.57 10.04
C PHE A 387 -11.79 3.37 10.63
N ALA A 388 -10.87 3.56 11.58
CA ALA A 388 -10.13 2.48 12.21
C ALA A 388 -11.02 1.56 13.05
N PHE A 389 -11.98 2.14 13.79
CA PHE A 389 -13.03 1.35 14.45
C PHE A 389 -13.87 0.56 13.44
N CYS A 390 -14.32 1.19 12.35
CA CYS A 390 -15.05 0.50 11.29
C CYS A 390 -14.21 -0.58 10.59
N ALA A 391 -12.90 -0.37 10.42
CA ALA A 391 -11.95 -1.35 9.91
C ALA A 391 -11.90 -2.57 10.82
N GLY A 392 -11.75 -2.36 12.14
CA GLY A 392 -11.76 -3.44 13.13
C GLY A 392 -13.05 -4.27 13.07
N GLN A 393 -14.22 -3.62 12.95
CA GLN A 393 -15.49 -4.35 12.77
C GLN A 393 -15.57 -5.13 11.46
N LEU A 394 -15.01 -4.61 10.36
CA LEU A 394 -14.97 -5.32 9.07
C LEU A 394 -13.96 -6.49 9.09
N ILE A 395 -12.80 -6.33 9.72
CA ILE A 395 -11.79 -7.40 9.87
C ILE A 395 -12.32 -8.50 10.80
N SER A 396 -12.84 -8.16 11.99
CA SER A 396 -13.29 -9.14 12.98
C SER A 396 -14.55 -9.92 12.58
N TYR A 397 -15.20 -9.63 11.45
CA TYR A 397 -16.43 -10.31 11.04
C TYR A 397 -16.59 -10.57 9.54
N TRP A 398 -15.95 -9.83 8.62
CA TRP A 398 -16.22 -9.92 7.17
C TRP A 398 -15.02 -10.36 6.31
N THR A 399 -13.83 -10.58 6.86
CA THR A 399 -12.70 -11.20 6.13
C THR A 399 -12.72 -12.72 6.25
N VAL A 400 -11.90 -13.41 5.44
CA VAL A 400 -11.85 -14.89 5.42
C VAL A 400 -11.41 -15.44 6.77
N GLY A 401 -12.11 -16.49 7.25
CA GLY A 401 -11.82 -17.16 8.52
C GLY A 401 -12.15 -16.35 9.79
N ALA A 402 -12.65 -15.11 9.68
CA ALA A 402 -13.03 -14.27 10.83
C ALA A 402 -14.18 -14.84 11.71
N VAL A 403 -14.75 -15.98 11.32
CA VAL A 403 -15.82 -16.71 12.05
C VAL A 403 -15.51 -18.22 12.13
N ASP A 404 -14.39 -18.69 11.57
CA ASP A 404 -14.01 -20.11 11.54
C ASP A 404 -12.48 -20.30 11.65
N ASP A 405 -12.03 -20.57 12.88
CA ASP A 405 -10.62 -20.83 13.23
C ASP A 405 -10.04 -22.09 12.54
N MET A 406 -10.84 -22.89 11.84
CA MET A 406 -10.39 -24.10 11.13
C MET A 406 -9.85 -23.81 9.71
N MET A 407 -9.91 -22.56 9.22
CA MET A 407 -9.47 -22.21 7.86
C MET A 407 -7.95 -21.98 7.76
N GLU A 408 -7.22 -22.84 7.02
CA GLU A 408 -5.78 -22.67 6.74
C GLU A 408 -5.44 -21.50 5.79
N ASP A 409 -6.45 -20.88 5.17
CA ASP A 409 -6.37 -19.74 4.25
C ASP A 409 -6.95 -18.45 4.87
N MET A 410 -6.47 -18.10 6.07
CA MET A 410 -6.74 -16.80 6.71
C MET A 410 -6.19 -15.65 5.85
N ASP A 411 -7.08 -14.88 5.20
CA ASP A 411 -6.79 -13.77 4.29
C ASP A 411 -7.46 -12.47 4.78
N VAL A 412 -6.78 -11.35 4.52
CA VAL A 412 -7.22 -9.96 4.79
C VAL A 412 -8.30 -9.51 3.81
N ASP A 413 -8.46 -10.20 2.69
CA ASP A 413 -9.54 -9.97 1.73
C ASP A 413 -10.94 -10.23 2.33
N LEU A 414 -11.92 -9.45 1.88
CA LEU A 414 -13.33 -9.64 2.27
C LEU A 414 -13.86 -10.99 1.74
N GLU A 415 -14.60 -11.70 2.57
CA GLU A 415 -15.12 -13.03 2.28
C GLU A 415 -16.19 -12.99 1.16
N LYS A 416 -15.81 -13.47 -0.02
CA LYS A 416 -16.60 -13.35 -1.26
C LYS A 416 -17.88 -14.18 -1.25
N GLU A 417 -17.95 -15.23 -0.42
CA GLU A 417 -19.13 -16.09 -0.25
C GLU A 417 -20.19 -15.42 0.64
N PHE A 418 -19.85 -15.04 1.88
CA PHE A 418 -20.73 -14.20 2.71
C PHE A 418 -21.23 -12.93 1.99
N LEU A 419 -20.36 -12.20 1.28
CA LEU A 419 -20.78 -11.03 0.50
C LEU A 419 -21.74 -11.36 -0.66
N HIS A 420 -21.77 -12.62 -1.14
CA HIS A 420 -22.79 -13.10 -2.06
C HIS A 420 -24.13 -13.30 -1.37
N ASP A 421 -24.12 -13.98 -0.23
CA ASP A 421 -25.32 -14.35 0.54
C ASP A 421 -26.09 -13.14 1.10
N LEU A 422 -25.43 -11.99 1.26
CA LEU A 422 -26.08 -10.70 1.53
C LEU A 422 -27.19 -10.33 0.53
N LYS A 423 -27.24 -10.95 -0.66
CA LYS A 423 -28.35 -10.78 -1.61
C LYS A 423 -29.65 -11.38 -1.11
N GLU A 424 -29.61 -12.48 -0.38
CA GLU A 424 -30.79 -13.20 0.08
C GLU A 424 -31.60 -12.40 1.10
N LEU A 425 -30.93 -11.52 1.85
CA LEU A 425 -31.54 -10.55 2.77
C LEU A 425 -32.60 -9.66 2.07
N LYS A 426 -32.60 -9.56 0.73
CA LYS A 426 -33.66 -8.90 -0.05
C LYS A 426 -35.07 -9.43 0.23
N VAL A 427 -35.23 -10.67 0.69
CA VAL A 427 -36.55 -11.20 1.05
C VAL A 427 -37.28 -10.28 2.04
N LEU A 428 -36.57 -9.70 3.00
CA LEU A 428 -37.10 -8.83 4.07
C LEU A 428 -37.73 -7.51 3.57
N VAL A 429 -37.42 -7.09 2.34
CA VAL A 429 -37.93 -5.82 1.74
C VAL A 429 -38.66 -6.00 0.41
N ASN A 430 -38.52 -7.16 -0.22
CA ASN A 430 -39.25 -7.55 -1.42
C ASN A 430 -40.60 -8.20 -1.07
N ASP A 431 -40.64 -9.04 -0.04
CA ASP A 431 -41.90 -9.50 0.54
C ASP A 431 -42.55 -8.34 1.29
N LYS A 432 -43.71 -7.89 0.79
CA LYS A 432 -44.45 -6.77 1.37
C LYS A 432 -44.95 -7.10 2.78
N ASP A 433 -45.43 -8.31 2.99
CA ASP A 433 -46.13 -8.69 4.21
C ASP A 433 -45.10 -9.02 5.31
N MET A 434 -43.94 -9.60 4.95
CA MET A 434 -42.78 -9.67 5.84
C MET A 434 -42.27 -8.28 6.25
N LEU A 435 -42.17 -7.33 5.31
CA LEU A 435 -41.75 -5.95 5.60
C LEU A 435 -42.74 -5.20 6.50
N ASP A 436 -44.06 -5.42 6.31
CA ASP A 436 -45.10 -4.81 7.15
C ASP A 436 -45.19 -5.49 8.54
N GLN A 437 -44.93 -6.79 8.65
CA GLN A 437 -44.76 -7.47 9.95
C GLN A 437 -43.53 -6.95 10.70
N HIS A 438 -42.38 -6.84 10.03
CA HIS A 438 -41.15 -6.31 10.64
C HIS A 438 -41.33 -4.86 11.10
N LYS A 439 -41.99 -4.02 10.29
CA LYS A 439 -42.40 -2.67 10.71
C LYS A 439 -43.24 -2.72 11.98
N SER A 440 -44.28 -3.55 12.03
CA SER A 440 -45.21 -3.65 13.17
C SER A 440 -44.46 -4.01 14.47
N LEU A 441 -43.56 -5.00 14.40
CA LEU A 441 -42.73 -5.43 15.53
C LEU A 441 -41.80 -4.32 16.04
N VAL A 442 -41.08 -3.63 15.14
CA VAL A 442 -40.18 -2.53 15.51
C VAL A 442 -40.96 -1.34 16.07
N CYS A 443 -42.09 -0.97 15.45
CA CYS A 443 -42.95 0.11 15.94
C CYS A 443 -43.52 -0.21 17.33
N SER A 444 -43.95 -1.47 17.57
CA SER A 444 -44.38 -1.94 18.89
C SER A 444 -43.28 -1.79 19.94
N GLN A 445 -42.04 -2.15 19.59
CA GLN A 445 -40.90 -2.01 20.50
C GLN A 445 -40.43 -0.58 20.74
N LEU A 446 -40.61 0.35 19.80
CA LEU A 446 -40.10 1.73 19.91
C LEU A 446 -41.14 2.75 20.38
N LYS A 447 -42.43 2.40 20.41
CA LYS A 447 -43.52 3.35 20.74
C LYS A 447 -43.35 3.96 22.13
N GLY A 448 -43.19 5.27 22.18
CA GLY A 448 -42.97 6.03 23.42
C GLY A 448 -41.53 5.93 23.99
N LYS A 449 -40.60 5.24 23.32
CA LYS A 449 -39.19 5.13 23.74
C LYS A 449 -38.25 6.07 22.97
N ILE A 450 -38.61 6.45 21.74
CA ILE A 450 -37.86 7.40 20.89
C ILE A 450 -38.67 8.67 20.65
N LYS A 451 -37.98 9.80 20.45
CA LYS A 451 -38.60 11.12 20.22
C LYS A 451 -39.17 11.23 18.81
N VAL A 452 -38.39 10.78 17.84
CA VAL A 452 -38.65 10.81 16.38
C VAL A 452 -39.52 9.64 15.91
N PHE A 453 -40.53 9.25 16.70
CA PHE A 453 -41.30 8.03 16.44
C PHE A 453 -42.12 8.12 15.14
N THR A 454 -42.72 9.27 14.86
CA THR A 454 -43.59 9.48 13.69
C THR A 454 -42.77 9.50 12.40
N GLU A 455 -41.60 10.15 12.45
CA GLU A 455 -40.62 10.24 11.37
C GLU A 455 -40.04 8.85 11.07
N MET A 456 -39.61 8.12 12.11
CA MET A 456 -39.19 6.72 12.02
C MET A 456 -40.28 5.83 11.43
N GLU A 457 -41.53 5.96 11.90
CA GLU A 457 -42.64 5.14 11.41
C GLU A 457 -42.95 5.39 9.91
N ALA A 458 -42.85 6.64 9.46
CA ALA A 458 -43.02 7.01 8.06
C ALA A 458 -41.85 6.52 7.19
N ASN A 459 -40.61 6.74 7.64
CA ASN A 459 -39.40 6.41 6.88
C ASN A 459 -38.95 4.94 7.01
N PHE A 460 -39.56 4.13 7.89
CA PHE A 460 -39.18 2.72 8.16
C PHE A 460 -38.90 1.90 6.89
N LYS A 461 -39.82 1.93 5.91
CA LYS A 461 -39.67 1.14 4.67
C LYS A 461 -38.56 1.66 3.75
N ASN A 462 -38.20 2.93 3.86
CA ASN A 462 -37.11 3.55 3.11
C ASN A 462 -35.76 3.22 3.77
N LEU A 463 -35.66 3.37 5.08
CA LEU A 463 -34.48 3.00 5.89
C LEU A 463 -34.16 1.50 5.78
N SER A 464 -35.19 0.64 5.85
CA SER A 464 -35.04 -0.81 5.64
C SER A 464 -34.49 -1.13 4.26
N ARG A 465 -35.05 -0.52 3.20
CA ARG A 465 -34.56 -0.69 1.85
C ARG A 465 -33.17 -0.11 1.65
N ALA A 466 -32.77 0.95 2.34
CA ALA A 466 -31.41 1.47 2.28
C ALA A 466 -30.41 0.41 2.76
N LEU A 467 -30.58 -0.11 3.97
CA LEU A 467 -29.69 -1.12 4.56
C LEU A 467 -29.60 -2.39 3.71
N ILE A 468 -30.74 -2.94 3.28
CA ILE A 468 -30.77 -4.18 2.50
C ILE A 468 -30.24 -3.98 1.06
N ASN A 469 -30.49 -2.83 0.43
CA ASN A 469 -29.92 -2.58 -0.89
C ASN A 469 -28.40 -2.41 -0.83
N ILE A 470 -27.85 -1.79 0.22
CA ILE A 470 -26.40 -1.76 0.46
C ILE A 470 -25.87 -3.19 0.53
N ALA A 471 -26.38 -4.03 1.44
CA ALA A 471 -25.97 -5.42 1.62
C ALA A 471 -25.90 -6.17 0.27
N SER A 472 -27.00 -6.15 -0.46
CA SER A 472 -27.19 -6.91 -1.70
C SER A 472 -26.34 -6.47 -2.90
N LYS A 473 -25.60 -5.36 -2.77
CA LYS A 473 -24.68 -4.82 -3.77
C LYS A 473 -23.22 -5.18 -3.50
N LEU A 474 -22.86 -5.61 -2.28
CA LEU A 474 -21.46 -5.77 -1.87
C LEU A 474 -20.70 -6.89 -2.61
N THR A 475 -21.35 -7.69 -3.47
CA THR A 475 -20.62 -8.48 -4.48
C THR A 475 -19.90 -7.66 -5.54
N ASN A 476 -20.18 -6.35 -5.64
CA ASN A 476 -19.58 -5.47 -6.62
C ASN A 476 -18.41 -4.70 -5.99
N THR A 477 -17.20 -4.84 -6.56
CA THR A 477 -16.02 -4.09 -6.10
C THR A 477 -16.17 -2.57 -6.19
N LYS A 478 -17.21 -2.03 -6.85
CA LYS A 478 -17.55 -0.59 -6.76
C LYS A 478 -18.31 -0.30 -5.47
N ASP A 479 -19.45 -0.95 -5.25
CA ASP A 479 -20.32 -0.70 -4.10
C ASP A 479 -19.62 -1.06 -2.76
N VAL A 480 -18.66 -2.00 -2.74
CA VAL A 480 -17.74 -2.20 -1.61
C VAL A 480 -16.93 -0.94 -1.31
N ARG A 481 -16.26 -0.37 -2.31
CA ARG A 481 -15.41 0.83 -2.11
C ARG A 481 -16.22 2.06 -1.71
N ASP A 482 -17.46 2.16 -2.21
CA ASP A 482 -18.40 3.21 -1.87
C ASP A 482 -19.22 2.90 -0.58
N LEU A 483 -18.93 1.83 0.18
CA LEU A 483 -19.70 1.40 1.37
C LEU A 483 -19.94 2.54 2.37
N PHE A 484 -18.89 3.26 2.77
CA PHE A 484 -19.01 4.37 3.72
C PHE A 484 -19.76 5.58 3.14
N ILE A 485 -19.75 5.76 1.81
CA ILE A 485 -20.55 6.77 1.10
C ILE A 485 -22.03 6.40 1.14
N ASP A 486 -22.38 5.15 0.81
CA ASP A 486 -23.78 4.71 0.78
C ASP A 486 -24.36 4.61 2.21
N LEU A 487 -23.57 4.23 3.23
CA LEU A 487 -23.99 4.31 4.64
C LEU A 487 -24.35 5.76 5.06
N VAL A 488 -23.55 6.74 4.63
CA VAL A 488 -23.84 8.15 4.90
C VAL A 488 -25.06 8.63 4.09
N ASP A 489 -25.03 8.48 2.76
CA ASP A 489 -26.06 8.99 1.85
C ASP A 489 -27.44 8.37 2.05
N LYS A 490 -27.52 7.05 2.32
CA LYS A 490 -28.78 6.30 2.28
C LYS A 490 -29.41 6.08 3.65
N PHE A 491 -28.66 6.30 4.74
CA PHE A 491 -29.14 5.99 6.09
C PHE A 491 -28.85 7.09 7.12
N ILE A 492 -27.59 7.49 7.31
CA ILE A 492 -27.22 8.51 8.32
C ILE A 492 -27.82 9.88 7.98
N GLU A 493 -27.69 10.35 6.74
CA GLU A 493 -28.14 11.68 6.36
C GLU A 493 -29.68 11.84 6.38
N PRO A 494 -30.49 10.84 5.97
CA PRO A 494 -31.93 10.80 6.28
C PRO A 494 -32.23 10.92 7.78
N CYS A 495 -31.57 10.15 8.66
CA CYS A 495 -31.81 10.22 10.10
C CYS A 495 -31.38 11.58 10.70
N ARG A 496 -30.32 12.21 10.18
CA ARG A 496 -29.93 13.60 10.54
C ARG A 496 -30.96 14.63 10.07
N SER A 497 -31.51 14.46 8.87
CA SER A 497 -32.56 15.35 8.33
C SER A 497 -33.81 15.34 9.22
N ASP A 498 -34.19 14.15 9.71
CA ASP A 498 -35.26 13.93 10.69
C ASP A 498 -34.86 14.26 12.15
N LYS A 499 -33.62 14.73 12.40
CA LYS A 499 -33.07 15.12 13.72
C LYS A 499 -33.10 14.02 14.79
N TRP A 500 -32.78 12.79 14.40
CA TRP A 500 -32.60 11.69 15.34
C TRP A 500 -31.39 11.94 16.25
N SER A 501 -31.45 11.55 17.53
CA SER A 501 -30.23 11.48 18.34
C SER A 501 -29.53 10.14 18.17
N VAL A 502 -28.23 10.06 18.51
CA VAL A 502 -27.49 8.79 18.67
C VAL A 502 -28.26 7.78 19.55
N GLY A 503 -29.02 8.26 20.54
CA GLY A 503 -29.87 7.43 21.41
C GLY A 503 -31.06 6.80 20.67
N ASP A 504 -31.83 7.61 19.94
CA ASP A 504 -32.96 7.14 19.13
C ASP A 504 -32.48 6.14 18.06
N LEU A 505 -31.36 6.46 17.40
CA LEU A 505 -30.73 5.64 16.36
C LEU A 505 -30.23 4.30 16.91
N ARG A 506 -29.63 4.29 18.10
CA ARG A 506 -29.17 3.06 18.77
C ARG A 506 -30.34 2.17 19.17
N LEU A 507 -31.44 2.74 19.66
CA LEU A 507 -32.66 2.00 19.97
C LEU A 507 -33.29 1.41 18.69
N PHE A 508 -33.41 2.21 17.64
CA PHE A 508 -33.93 1.77 16.34
C PHE A 508 -33.10 0.62 15.78
N LEU A 509 -31.79 0.78 15.59
CA LEU A 509 -30.93 -0.25 15.01
C LEU A 509 -30.92 -1.53 15.87
N THR A 510 -30.97 -1.41 17.20
CA THR A 510 -31.03 -2.58 18.09
C THR A 510 -32.33 -3.36 17.90
N HIS A 511 -33.49 -2.69 17.93
CA HIS A 511 -34.76 -3.38 17.76
C HIS A 511 -34.97 -3.88 16.32
N TYR A 512 -34.56 -3.10 15.32
CA TYR A 512 -34.59 -3.46 13.90
C TYR A 512 -33.82 -4.76 13.61
N THR A 513 -32.59 -4.90 14.13
CA THR A 513 -31.85 -6.17 14.06
C THR A 513 -32.55 -7.28 14.84
N SER A 514 -32.97 -7.03 16.09
CA SER A 514 -33.50 -8.10 16.95
C SER A 514 -34.81 -8.71 16.45
N THR A 515 -35.76 -7.90 15.96
CA THR A 515 -37.11 -8.38 15.59
C THR A 515 -37.18 -9.06 14.22
N ALA A 516 -36.06 -9.21 13.49
CA ALA A 516 -36.00 -10.09 12.33
C ALA A 516 -35.98 -11.57 12.73
N HIS A 517 -35.49 -11.89 13.94
CA HIS A 517 -35.47 -13.24 14.51
C HIS A 517 -36.86 -13.77 14.86
N THR A 518 -37.86 -12.88 14.97
CA THR A 518 -39.25 -13.22 15.26
C THR A 518 -40.14 -13.22 13.99
N LEU A 519 -39.54 -13.39 12.81
CA LEU A 519 -40.23 -13.53 11.54
C LEU A 519 -40.08 -14.98 11.06
N ASP A 520 -41.13 -15.80 11.19
CA ASP A 520 -41.08 -17.26 10.91
C ASP A 520 -40.61 -17.63 9.49
N ALA A 521 -40.81 -16.71 8.53
CA ALA A 521 -40.41 -16.86 7.14
C ALA A 521 -38.96 -16.40 6.85
N PHE A 522 -38.30 -15.68 7.77
CA PHE A 522 -36.95 -15.16 7.59
C PHE A 522 -35.91 -16.19 8.05
N ARG A 523 -35.24 -16.85 7.09
CA ARG A 523 -34.34 -17.99 7.36
C ARG A 523 -32.86 -17.62 7.45
N TYR A 524 -32.48 -16.41 7.09
CA TYR A 524 -31.09 -15.99 6.89
C TYR A 524 -30.47 -15.35 8.14
N GLN A 525 -30.82 -15.86 9.34
CA GLN A 525 -30.53 -15.21 10.62
C GLN A 525 -29.02 -15.03 10.88
N VAL A 526 -28.19 -16.04 10.59
CA VAL A 526 -26.72 -15.96 10.79
C VAL A 526 -26.08 -14.88 9.90
N ILE A 527 -26.48 -14.85 8.62
CA ILE A 527 -26.02 -13.83 7.64
C ILE A 527 -26.50 -12.44 8.07
N TRP A 528 -27.72 -12.34 8.60
CA TRP A 528 -28.32 -11.11 9.11
C TRP A 528 -27.59 -10.57 10.34
N GLU A 529 -27.28 -11.39 11.34
CA GLU A 529 -26.50 -10.97 12.52
C GLU A 529 -25.08 -10.55 12.12
N ARG A 530 -24.39 -11.33 11.27
CA ARG A 530 -23.05 -11.03 10.76
C ARG A 530 -23.00 -9.72 9.95
N TYR A 531 -24.04 -9.43 9.18
CA TYR A 531 -24.18 -8.16 8.46
C TYR A 531 -24.52 -6.99 9.40
N MET A 532 -25.61 -7.12 10.17
CA MET A 532 -26.16 -6.04 10.97
C MET A 532 -25.32 -5.71 12.19
N GLY A 533 -24.56 -6.64 12.75
CA GLY A 533 -23.61 -6.37 13.84
C GLY A 533 -22.59 -5.29 13.43
N VAL A 534 -21.86 -5.55 12.34
CA VAL A 534 -20.90 -4.60 11.74
C VAL A 534 -21.59 -3.31 11.34
N ILE A 535 -22.68 -3.39 10.58
CA ILE A 535 -23.35 -2.20 10.02
C ILE A 535 -23.92 -1.29 11.11
N LYS A 536 -24.50 -1.86 12.17
CA LYS A 536 -24.94 -1.13 13.37
C LYS A 536 -23.78 -0.43 14.06
N SER A 537 -22.67 -1.12 14.29
CA SER A 537 -21.46 -0.55 14.90
C SER A 537 -20.89 0.59 14.07
N CYS A 538 -20.71 0.38 12.76
CA CYS A 538 -20.18 1.39 11.83
C CYS A 538 -21.10 2.63 11.76
N ILE A 539 -22.42 2.45 11.61
CA ILE A 539 -23.38 3.57 11.60
C ILE A 539 -23.32 4.34 12.93
N LEU A 540 -23.31 3.65 14.07
CA LEU A 540 -23.27 4.30 15.39
C LEU A 540 -21.95 4.98 15.71
N LYS A 541 -20.83 4.55 15.10
CA LYS A 541 -19.54 5.27 15.18
C LYS A 541 -19.53 6.50 14.29
N MET A 542 -20.08 6.40 13.08
CA MET A 542 -20.11 7.47 12.09
C MET A 542 -21.22 8.52 12.34
N TYR A 543 -22.19 8.25 13.21
CA TYR A 543 -23.23 9.22 13.54
C TYR A 543 -22.73 10.24 14.56
N HIS A 544 -22.11 11.30 14.06
CA HIS A 544 -21.82 12.51 14.84
C HIS A 544 -23.07 13.42 14.80
N ASP A 545 -23.48 13.92 15.97
CA ASP A 545 -24.57 14.92 16.11
C ASP A 545 -24.14 16.32 15.60
#